data_AF-A0A7S2Q684-F1
#
_entry.id   AF-A0A7S2Q684-F1
#
_cell.length_a   1.000
_cell.length_b   1.000
_cell.length_c   1.000
_cell.angle_alpha   90.00
_cell.angle_beta   90.00
_cell.angle_gamma   90.00
#
_symmetry.space_group_name_H-M   'P 1'
#
loop_
_entity.id
_entity.type
_entity.pdbx_description
1 polymer ?
#
loop_
_entity_poly.entity_id
_entity_poly.type
_entity_poly.pdbx_seq_one_letter_code
_entity_poly.pdbx_strand_id
1 'polypeptide(L)'
;TRARSRAATEAPLDMSSPPMPAALGQDAQLCLARTRLCKFFLSGHCRRGHQCAFAHGSQHLQPQPDLFKTQLCFQFLRTGACAYGSGCSFA
;
A
#
# COMPACT_ATOMS: atom_id res chain seq x y z
N THR A 1 19.25 28.89 -52.72
CA THR A 1 18.45 28.97 -51.47
C THR A 1 17.30 27.97 -51.53
N ARG A 2 16.88 27.46 -50.37
CA ARG A 2 15.78 26.49 -50.13
C ARG A 2 16.19 25.00 -50.31
N ALA A 3 16.95 24.46 -49.37
CA ALA A 3 16.48 23.88 -48.10
C ALA A 3 15.70 22.57 -48.29
N ARG A 4 16.39 21.45 -48.03
CA ARG A 4 15.80 20.16 -47.67
C ARG A 4 14.88 20.36 -46.47
N SER A 5 13.67 19.83 -46.53
CA SER A 5 12.83 19.69 -45.35
C SER A 5 12.11 18.36 -45.42
N ARG A 6 12.72 17.34 -44.80
CA ARG A 6 12.00 16.18 -44.29
C ARG A 6 11.26 16.66 -43.05
N ALA A 7 9.95 16.81 -43.12
CA ALA A 7 9.11 16.96 -41.94
C ALA A 7 8.50 15.60 -41.64
N ALA A 8 9.09 14.91 -40.67
CA ALA A 8 8.43 13.85 -39.93
C ALA A 8 7.17 14.44 -39.29
N THR A 9 6.01 13.84 -39.55
CA THR A 9 4.86 14.03 -38.67
C THR A 9 4.51 12.65 -38.13
N GLU A 10 4.84 12.53 -36.85
CA GLU A 10 4.84 11.37 -35.98
C GLU A 10 3.50 10.63 -36.01
N ALA A 11 3.62 9.30 -35.97
CA ALA A 11 2.52 8.34 -35.83
C ALA A 11 1.85 8.45 -34.44
N PRO A 12 0.56 8.06 -34.32
CA PRO A 12 -0.28 8.28 -33.15
C PRO A 12 0.22 7.54 -31.90
N LEU A 13 0.21 8.24 -30.77
CA LEU A 13 0.45 7.66 -29.44
C LEU A 13 -0.74 6.77 -29.07
N ASP A 14 -0.59 5.48 -29.38
CA ASP A 14 -1.31 4.35 -28.82
C ASP A 14 -1.37 4.46 -27.28
N MET A 15 -2.55 4.77 -26.75
CA MET A 15 -2.85 4.73 -25.32
C MET A 15 -3.35 3.33 -24.92
N SER A 16 -2.61 2.30 -25.31
CA SER A 16 -2.84 0.94 -24.86
C SER A 16 -1.87 0.59 -23.72
N SER A 17 -2.47 0.19 -22.60
CA SER A 17 -1.87 -0.64 -21.54
C SER A 17 -1.07 0.07 -20.43
N PRO A 18 -1.68 0.34 -19.26
CA PRO A 18 -0.90 0.51 -18.04
C PRO A 18 -0.16 -0.80 -17.71
N PRO A 19 1.09 -0.76 -17.24
CA PRO A 19 1.77 -1.95 -16.73
C PRO A 19 1.09 -2.38 -15.42
N MET A 20 0.32 -3.46 -15.45
CA MET A 20 -0.15 -4.15 -14.25
C MET A 20 1.07 -4.77 -13.57
N PRO A 21 1.46 -4.36 -12.34
CA PRO A 21 2.49 -5.08 -11.62
C PRO A 21 1.89 -6.38 -11.08
N ALA A 22 2.67 -7.45 -11.21
CA ALA A 22 2.40 -8.83 -10.80
C ALA A 22 1.69 -8.95 -9.44
N ALA A 23 0.40 -9.30 -9.48
CA ALA A 23 -0.39 -9.65 -8.30
C ALA A 23 -0.16 -11.13 -7.93
N LEU A 24 0.89 -11.39 -7.16
CA LEU A 24 1.02 -12.61 -6.35
C LEU A 24 1.47 -12.20 -4.95
N GLY A 25 0.49 -12.01 -4.04
CA GLY A 25 0.71 -11.97 -2.59
C GLY A 25 1.05 -10.61 -1.98
N GLN A 26 0.51 -9.50 -2.49
CA GLN A 26 0.83 -8.14 -2.03
C GLN A 26 -0.34 -7.39 -1.35
N ASP A 27 -1.52 -8.01 -1.26
CA ASP A 27 -2.76 -7.35 -0.84
C ASP A 27 -2.75 -6.91 0.63
N ALA A 28 -2.16 -7.70 1.52
CA ALA A 28 -2.11 -7.38 2.96
C ALA A 28 -1.19 -6.18 3.28
N GLN A 29 -0.09 -6.00 2.54
CA GLN A 29 0.88 -4.94 2.79
C GLN A 29 0.36 -3.58 2.28
N LEU A 30 -0.46 -3.58 1.23
CA LEU A 30 -1.14 -2.39 0.73
C LEU A 30 -2.25 -1.93 1.68
N CYS A 31 -3.00 -2.86 2.29
CA CYS A 31 -4.06 -2.53 3.25
C CYS A 31 -3.54 -1.85 4.53
N LEU A 32 -2.30 -2.13 4.93
CA LEU A 32 -1.68 -1.53 6.13
C LEU A 32 -0.82 -0.30 5.80
N ALA A 33 -0.61 0.01 4.52
CA ALA A 33 0.20 1.12 4.09
C ALA A 33 -0.42 2.46 4.49
N ARG A 34 0.42 3.36 5.01
CA ARG A 34 0.05 4.72 5.40
C ARG A 34 -1.13 4.80 6.38
N THR A 35 -1.32 3.80 7.23
CA THR A 35 -2.31 3.80 8.33
C THR A 35 -1.86 4.63 9.54
N ARG A 36 -0.59 5.06 9.58
CA ARG A 36 -0.01 5.87 10.65
C ARG A 36 0.80 7.03 10.07
N LEU A 37 0.87 8.15 10.79
CA LEU A 37 1.69 9.30 10.40
C LEU A 37 3.19 9.00 10.52
N CYS A 38 3.96 9.54 9.58
CA CYS A 38 5.41 9.47 9.60
C CYS A 38 5.98 10.47 10.60
N LYS A 39 6.50 9.97 11.72
CA LYS A 39 7.17 10.81 12.74
C LYS A 39 8.33 11.63 12.15
N PHE A 40 9.11 11.04 11.25
CA PHE A 40 10.21 11.74 10.60
C PHE A 40 9.75 12.87 9.67
N PHE A 41 8.57 12.74 9.07
CA PHE A 41 8.02 13.81 8.24
C PHE A 41 7.53 14.96 9.11
N LEU A 42 6.89 14.66 10.24
CA LEU A 42 6.51 15.66 11.25
C LEU A 42 7.72 16.43 11.79
N SER A 43 8.88 15.77 11.91
CA SER A 43 10.14 16.40 12.29
C SER A 43 10.94 17.00 11.12
N GLY A 44 10.45 16.95 9.88
CA GLY A 44 11.14 17.50 8.70
C GLY A 44 12.36 16.70 8.20
N HIS A 45 12.56 15.47 8.69
CA HIS A 45 13.73 14.64 8.39
C HIS A 45 13.42 13.39 7.53
N CYS A 46 12.19 13.22 7.03
CA CYS A 46 11.87 12.06 6.21
C CYS A 46 12.52 12.15 4.82
N ARG A 47 13.38 11.17 4.49
CA ARG A 47 14.06 11.07 3.18
C ARG A 47 13.36 10.12 2.19
N ARG A 48 12.29 9.45 2.60
CA ARG A 48 11.60 8.42 1.80
C ARG A 48 10.63 8.98 0.76
N GLY A 49 10.33 10.28 0.81
CA GLY A 49 9.42 10.93 -0.15
C GLY A 49 8.08 10.19 -0.29
N HIS A 50 7.64 9.98 -1.53
CA HIS A 50 6.40 9.26 -1.83
C HIS A 50 6.46 7.75 -1.56
N GLN A 51 7.65 7.16 -1.43
CA GLN A 51 7.84 5.74 -1.12
C GLN A 51 7.77 5.45 0.39
N CYS A 52 7.49 6.47 1.21
CA CYS A 52 7.30 6.29 2.63
C CYS A 52 6.05 5.43 2.90
N ALA A 53 6.24 4.34 3.65
CA ALA A 53 5.15 3.46 4.10
C ALA A 53 4.21 4.13 5.13
N PHE A 54 4.55 5.33 5.59
CA PHE A 54 3.79 6.11 6.57
C PHE A 54 3.24 7.39 5.93
N ALA A 55 2.12 7.90 6.45
CA ALA A 55 1.46 9.08 5.92
C ALA A 55 2.23 10.37 6.23
N HIS A 56 2.42 11.22 5.23
CA HIS A 56 3.03 12.55 5.36
C HIS A 56 1.97 13.65 5.59
N GLY A 57 0.95 13.34 6.38
CA GLY A 57 -0.22 14.20 6.63
C GLY A 57 -1.54 13.43 6.49
N SER A 58 -2.63 14.05 6.92
CA SER A 58 -3.99 13.46 6.88
C SER A 58 -4.44 13.07 5.48
N GLN A 59 -4.05 13.85 4.47
CA GLN A 59 -4.32 13.59 3.04
C GLN A 59 -3.78 12.26 2.51
N HIS A 60 -2.73 11.71 3.14
CA HIS A 60 -2.15 10.41 2.78
C HIS A 60 -2.39 9.34 3.86
N LEU A 61 -3.17 9.65 4.89
CA LEU A 61 -3.50 8.71 5.97
C LEU A 61 -4.65 7.81 5.52
N GLN A 62 -4.41 6.51 5.52
CA GLN A 62 -5.44 5.52 5.24
C GLN A 62 -6.11 5.08 6.55
N PRO A 63 -7.41 4.75 6.52
CA PRO A 63 -8.08 4.17 7.69
C PRO A 63 -7.41 2.84 8.05
N GLN A 64 -7.27 2.58 9.34
CA GLN A 64 -6.74 1.30 9.80
C GLN A 64 -7.77 0.20 9.45
N PRO A 65 -7.35 -0.90 8.79
CA PRO A 65 -8.24 -2.02 8.55
C PRO A 65 -8.66 -2.65 9.89
N ASP A 66 -9.78 -3.36 9.90
CA ASP A 66 -10.18 -4.15 11.06
C ASP A 66 -9.35 -5.44 11.09
N LEU A 67 -8.52 -5.59 12.13
CA LEU A 67 -7.68 -6.78 12.33
C LEU A 67 -8.36 -7.82 13.23
N PHE A 68 -9.62 -7.61 13.63
CA PHE A 68 -10.35 -8.54 14.48
C PHE A 68 -10.51 -9.91 13.82
N LYS A 69 -10.11 -10.98 14.51
CA LYS A 69 -10.18 -12.37 14.05
C LYS A 69 -9.48 -12.66 12.72
N THR A 70 -8.40 -11.93 12.43
CA THR A 70 -7.57 -12.16 11.23
C THR A 70 -6.46 -13.20 11.43
N GLN A 71 -6.19 -13.60 12.68
CA GLN A 71 -5.11 -14.52 13.06
C GLN A 71 -5.65 -15.56 14.02
N LEU A 72 -5.21 -16.81 13.88
CA LEU A 72 -5.63 -17.92 14.74
C LEU A 72 -5.16 -17.71 16.19
N CYS A 73 -6.01 -18.07 17.15
CA CYS A 73 -5.68 -18.01 18.56
C CYS A 73 -4.71 -19.16 18.93
N PHE A 74 -3.45 -18.84 19.21
CA PHE A 74 -2.47 -19.86 19.61
C PHE A 74 -2.86 -20.65 20.87
N GLN A 75 -3.52 -20.01 21.84
CA GLN A 75 -3.98 -20.68 23.06
C GLN A 75 -5.06 -21.71 22.74
N PHE A 76 -6.05 -21.32 21.93
CA PHE A 76 -7.10 -22.20 21.45
C PHE A 76 -6.51 -23.34 20.62
N LEU A 77 -5.59 -23.05 19.70
CA LEU A 77 -4.94 -24.05 18.85
C LEU A 77 -4.13 -25.08 19.66
N ARG A 78 -3.45 -24.65 20.73
CA ARG A 78 -2.61 -25.54 21.56
C ARG A 78 -3.41 -26.34 22.58
N THR A 79 -4.42 -25.74 23.21
CA THR A 79 -5.10 -26.33 24.37
C THR A 79 -6.55 -26.70 24.11
N GLY A 80 -7.10 -26.34 22.95
CA GLY A 80 -8.51 -26.52 22.60
C GLY A 80 -9.46 -25.51 23.27
N ALA A 81 -8.93 -24.61 24.11
CA ALA A 81 -9.71 -23.62 24.82
C ALA A 81 -8.97 -22.28 24.92
N CYS A 82 -9.73 -21.20 24.90
CA CYS A 82 -9.21 -19.84 25.13
C CYS A 82 -10.00 -19.21 26.27
N ALA A 83 -9.33 -18.63 27.25
CA ALA A 83 -9.96 -17.97 28.39
C ALA A 83 -10.86 -16.79 27.98
N TYR A 84 -10.61 -16.20 26.82
CA TYR A 84 -11.40 -15.08 26.27
C TYR A 84 -12.64 -15.52 25.50
N GLY A 85 -12.80 -16.83 25.23
CA GLY A 85 -13.96 -17.39 24.55
C GLY A 85 -14.29 -16.68 23.22
N SER A 86 -15.57 -16.34 23.04
CA SER A 86 -16.09 -15.64 21.85
C SER A 86 -15.62 -14.20 21.71
N GLY A 87 -15.12 -13.59 22.79
CA GLY A 87 -14.53 -12.24 22.81
C GLY A 87 -13.05 -12.22 22.43
N CYS A 88 -12.44 -13.35 22.08
CA CYS A 88 -11.06 -13.38 21.63
C CYS A 88 -10.91 -12.57 20.33
N SER A 89 -9.91 -11.68 20.27
CA SER A 89 -9.56 -10.92 19.07
C SER A 89 -8.89 -11.76 17.99
N PHE A 90 -8.60 -13.02 18.30
CA PHE A 90 -8.02 -14.03 17.42
C PHE A 90 -9.09 -15.06 17.05
N ALA A 91 -8.97 -15.65 15.85
CA ALA A 91 -9.89 -16.65 15.29
C ALA A 91 -9.78 -18.01 15.98
#